data_AF-Q1GN65-F1
#
_entry.id   AF-Q1GN65-F1
#
_cell.length_a   1.000
_cell.length_b   1.000
_cell.length_c   1.000
_cell.angle_alpha   90.00
_cell.angle_beta   90.00
_cell.angle_gamma   90.00
#
_symmetry.space_group_name_H-M   'P 1'
#
loop_
_entity.id
_entity.type
_entity.pdbx_description
1 polymer ?
#
loop_
_entity_poly.entity_id
_entity_poly.type
_entity_poly.pdbx_seq_one_letter_code
_entity_poly.pdbx_strand_id
1 'polypeptide(L)'
;MKPVILPSQMTAHQRREAWYGEEIPHARYLRDYDFPLKEALFFCLSELEGILGAEAIAPKIAAIVPGNQPTDWDWRSLPFDSSVSPSASGWDCAKRLDDAGLYGLLGVRPANVPFEARKSWVAKLPLELDDWRQNVRLGKDANNISLIIDLALSRHAMDTGLSLASITDEDLNEEGEVSVPALAVFGGVSEGRIRNVLSSGESCLVRKSGQAVTASSAKEWLAGRKEFYQSIWDLPEGEKPEPKARNFSGEVLFVPVASDGSTFNPELKHKGKYTVGAKGQEIQFDQFQDALNALQKMSTPRWRRPNAAGNWCIVSGRDWKRIEKK
;
A
#
# COMPACT_ATOMS: atom_id res chain seq x y z
N MET A 1 3.67 25.51 13.28
CA MET A 1 3.34 24.23 12.61
C MET A 1 4.54 23.82 11.76
N LYS A 2 5.16 22.67 12.01
CA LYS A 2 6.14 22.11 11.07
C LYS A 2 5.40 21.77 9.76
N PRO A 3 5.94 22.09 8.58
CA PRO A 3 5.31 21.70 7.31
C PRO A 3 5.23 20.18 7.22
N VAL A 4 4.07 19.65 6.83
CA VAL A 4 3.88 18.21 6.59
C VAL A 4 4.66 17.83 5.34
N ILE A 5 5.75 17.08 5.51
CA ILE A 5 6.56 16.55 4.41
C ILE A 5 5.81 15.38 3.79
N LEU A 6 5.57 15.41 2.48
CA LEU A 6 4.92 14.31 1.78
C LEU A 6 5.88 13.11 1.64
N PRO A 7 5.37 11.86 1.57
CA PRO A 7 6.19 10.66 1.35
C PRO A 7 7.16 10.78 0.17
N SER A 8 6.75 11.45 -0.90
CA SER A 8 7.55 11.70 -2.11
C SER A 8 8.71 12.66 -1.92
N GLN A 9 8.79 13.36 -0.78
CA GLN A 9 9.84 14.34 -0.48
C GLN A 9 10.83 13.84 0.57
N MET A 10 10.56 12.68 1.17
CA MET A 10 11.39 12.10 2.24
C MET A 10 12.52 11.25 1.66
N THR A 11 13.74 11.47 2.15
CA THR A 11 14.90 10.59 1.91
C THR A 11 14.77 9.28 2.71
N ALA A 12 15.63 8.31 2.42
CA ALA A 12 15.67 7.05 3.18
C ALA A 12 15.92 7.27 4.69
N HIS A 13 16.84 8.19 5.02
CA HIS A 13 17.11 8.61 6.39
C HIS A 13 15.86 9.19 7.07
N GLN A 14 15.17 10.13 6.42
CA GLN A 14 13.98 10.76 7.00
C GLN A 14 12.85 9.77 7.25
N ARG A 15 12.69 8.75 6.39
CA ARG A 15 11.69 7.70 6.60
C ARG A 15 12.03 6.82 7.81
N ARG A 16 13.30 6.47 8.01
CA ARG A 16 13.73 5.72 9.21
C ARG A 16 13.50 6.51 10.49
N GLU A 17 13.88 7.79 10.51
CA GLU A 17 13.61 8.67 11.67
C GLU A 17 12.11 8.73 11.97
N ALA A 18 11.28 8.85 10.94
CA ALA A 18 9.83 8.93 11.11
C ALA A 18 9.19 7.61 11.57
N TRP A 19 9.79 6.46 11.24
CA TRP A 19 9.40 5.15 11.76
C TRP A 19 9.64 5.05 13.28
N TYR A 20 10.87 5.32 13.71
CA TYR A 20 11.25 5.23 15.13
C TYR A 20 10.67 6.36 15.99
N GLY A 21 10.46 7.54 15.40
CA GLY A 21 9.76 8.65 16.04
C GLY A 21 8.24 8.52 16.03
N GLU A 22 7.70 7.48 15.39
CA GLU A 22 6.25 7.23 15.26
C GLU A 22 5.48 8.42 14.66
N GLU A 23 6.14 9.20 13.81
CA GLU A 23 5.63 10.47 13.27
C GLU A 23 4.73 10.30 12.04
N ILE A 24 4.57 9.06 11.57
CA ILE A 24 3.78 8.71 10.39
C ILE A 24 2.49 7.95 10.77
N PRO A 25 1.44 8.06 9.95
CA PRO A 25 0.22 7.29 10.15
C PRO A 25 0.53 5.79 10.29
N HIS A 26 -0.11 5.14 11.27
CA HIS A 26 0.01 3.71 11.59
C HIS A 26 1.33 3.25 12.24
N ALA A 27 2.45 4.01 12.20
CA ALA A 27 3.71 3.53 12.81
C ALA A 27 3.56 3.20 14.29
N ARG A 28 2.92 4.07 15.09
CA ARG A 28 2.66 3.80 16.50
C ARG A 28 1.92 2.47 16.74
N TYR A 29 0.87 2.21 15.96
CA TYR A 29 0.11 0.96 16.07
C TYR A 29 0.95 -0.26 15.62
N LEU A 30 1.67 -0.12 14.52
CA LEU A 30 2.49 -1.20 13.96
C LEU A 30 3.69 -1.54 14.84
N ARG A 31 4.23 -0.57 15.59
CA ARG A 31 5.32 -0.75 16.54
C ARG A 31 4.89 -1.20 17.94
N ASP A 32 3.59 -1.25 18.21
CA ASP A 32 3.03 -1.69 19.49
C ASP A 32 3.02 -3.23 19.63
N TYR A 33 4.15 -3.88 19.35
CA TYR A 33 4.28 -5.34 19.36
C TYR A 33 4.92 -5.88 20.64
N ASP A 34 5.34 -5.03 21.57
CA ASP A 34 5.97 -5.44 22.84
C ASP A 34 5.04 -6.35 23.66
N PHE A 35 3.77 -5.96 23.84
CA PHE A 35 2.80 -6.80 24.55
C PHE A 35 2.52 -8.12 23.81
N PRO A 36 2.14 -8.13 22.52
CA PRO A 36 1.93 -9.38 21.78
C PRO A 36 3.12 -10.34 21.79
N LEU A 37 4.36 -9.84 21.70
CA LEU A 37 5.56 -10.68 21.75
C LEU A 37 5.80 -11.27 23.15
N LYS A 38 5.58 -10.48 24.21
CA LYS A 38 5.69 -10.96 25.60
C LYS A 38 4.61 -11.97 25.94
N GLU A 39 3.40 -11.76 25.46
CA GLU A 39 2.28 -12.71 25.59
C GLU A 39 2.59 -14.04 24.89
N ALA A 40 3.08 -13.99 23.65
CA ALA A 40 3.49 -15.19 22.91
C ALA A 40 4.59 -15.98 23.66
N LEU A 41 5.62 -15.28 24.15
CA LEU A 41 6.68 -15.93 24.92
C LEU A 41 6.14 -16.52 26.23
N PHE A 42 5.28 -15.79 26.94
CA PHE A 42 4.65 -16.26 28.17
C PHE A 42 3.89 -17.58 27.97
N PHE A 43 3.13 -17.71 26.88
CA PHE A 43 2.44 -18.97 26.56
C PHE A 43 3.42 -20.12 26.31
N CYS A 44 4.46 -19.91 25.51
CA CYS A 44 5.49 -20.93 25.28
C CYS A 44 6.18 -21.37 26.58
N LEU A 45 6.51 -20.42 27.45
CA LEU A 45 7.13 -20.71 28.75
C LEU A 45 6.18 -21.44 29.70
N SER A 46 4.89 -21.10 29.67
CA SER A 46 3.85 -21.80 30.45
C SER A 46 3.67 -23.24 30.01
N GLU A 47 3.71 -23.52 28.70
CA GLU A 47 3.68 -24.87 28.17
C GLU A 47 4.92 -25.67 28.61
N LEU A 48 6.11 -25.06 28.54
CA LEU A 48 7.36 -25.70 29.00
C LEU A 48 7.34 -26.00 30.50
N GLU A 49 6.87 -25.08 31.32
CA GLU A 49 6.69 -25.31 32.76
C GLU A 49 5.70 -26.45 33.02
N GLY A 50 4.57 -26.49 32.30
CA GLY A 50 3.59 -27.57 32.45
C GLY A 50 4.15 -28.96 32.13
N ILE A 51 5.15 -29.05 31.23
CA ILE A 51 5.80 -30.31 30.84
C ILE A 51 6.93 -30.69 31.80
N LEU A 52 7.76 -29.73 32.21
CA LEU A 52 9.03 -30.00 32.91
C LEU A 52 8.96 -29.71 34.42
N GLY A 53 7.91 -29.04 34.89
CA GLY A 53 7.71 -28.64 36.28
C GLY A 53 8.34 -27.28 36.63
N ALA A 54 7.68 -26.55 37.54
CA ALA A 54 8.07 -25.19 37.93
C ALA A 54 9.48 -25.09 38.54
N GLU A 55 9.84 -26.01 39.44
CA GLU A 55 11.15 -26.01 40.10
C GLU A 55 12.32 -26.17 39.12
N ALA A 56 12.12 -26.96 38.05
CA ALA A 56 13.16 -27.24 37.07
C ALA A 56 13.42 -26.06 36.11
N ILE A 57 12.36 -25.29 35.81
CA ILE A 57 12.36 -24.32 34.72
C ILE A 57 12.50 -22.87 35.20
N ALA A 58 11.87 -22.49 36.32
CA ALA A 58 11.87 -21.11 36.80
C ALA A 58 13.25 -20.42 36.84
N PRO A 59 14.33 -21.03 37.39
CA PRO A 59 15.65 -20.36 37.40
C PRO A 59 16.29 -20.24 36.00
N LYS A 60 15.90 -21.10 35.05
CA LYS A 60 16.40 -21.07 33.67
C LYS A 60 15.71 -19.99 32.83
N ILE A 61 14.41 -19.76 33.07
CA ILE A 61 13.65 -18.72 32.35
C ILE A 61 14.26 -17.34 32.59
N ALA A 62 14.52 -16.99 33.85
CA ALA A 62 15.12 -15.70 34.20
C ALA A 62 16.46 -15.45 33.49
N ALA A 63 17.23 -16.51 33.20
CA ALA A 63 18.51 -16.41 32.51
C ALA A 63 18.41 -16.23 30.99
N ILE A 64 17.30 -16.66 30.36
CA ILE A 64 17.17 -16.65 28.89
C ILE A 64 16.33 -15.49 28.35
N VAL A 65 15.47 -14.87 29.15
CA VAL A 65 14.64 -13.75 28.69
C VAL A 65 15.46 -12.46 28.73
N PRO A 66 15.73 -11.80 27.58
CA PRO A 66 16.52 -10.57 27.58
C PRO A 66 15.71 -9.41 28.18
N GLY A 67 16.31 -8.67 29.12
CA GLY A 67 15.71 -7.51 29.76
C GLY A 67 16.53 -7.02 30.95
N ASN A 68 15.99 -6.03 31.67
CA ASN A 68 16.57 -5.48 32.90
C ASN A 68 15.74 -5.91 34.12
N GLN A 69 15.45 -7.21 34.22
CA GLN A 69 14.57 -7.72 35.26
C GLN A 69 15.28 -7.71 36.63
N PRO A 70 14.53 -7.55 37.74
CA PRO A 70 15.09 -7.64 39.08
C PRO A 70 15.58 -9.07 39.41
N THR A 71 16.39 -9.22 40.46
CA THR A 71 16.95 -10.52 40.86
C THR A 71 15.88 -11.53 41.30
N ASP A 72 14.78 -11.06 41.86
CA ASP A 72 13.61 -11.84 42.32
C ASP A 72 12.47 -11.88 41.30
N TRP A 73 12.78 -11.67 40.02
CA TRP A 73 11.80 -11.59 38.95
C TRP A 73 10.95 -12.87 38.81
N ASP A 74 9.62 -12.72 38.94
CA ASP A 74 8.66 -13.74 38.54
C ASP A 74 8.32 -13.58 37.07
N TRP A 75 8.82 -14.51 36.25
CA TRP A 75 8.58 -14.52 34.82
C TRP A 75 7.10 -14.59 34.44
N ARG A 76 6.20 -15.01 35.33
CA ARG A 76 4.74 -15.00 35.06
C ARG A 76 4.17 -13.59 34.91
N SER A 77 4.87 -12.58 35.41
CA SER A 77 4.52 -11.17 35.20
C SER A 77 4.88 -10.65 33.81
N LEU A 78 5.64 -11.43 33.02
CA LEU A 78 6.21 -11.03 31.72
C LEU A 78 5.25 -10.27 30.80
N PRO A 79 3.98 -10.68 30.57
CA PRO A 79 3.09 -9.96 29.65
C PRO A 79 2.92 -8.48 30.01
N PHE A 80 2.93 -8.15 31.30
CA PHE A 80 2.63 -6.81 31.82
C PHE A 80 3.86 -6.09 32.36
N ASP A 81 5.01 -6.77 32.42
CA ASP A 81 6.24 -6.22 32.98
C ASP A 81 6.87 -5.19 32.03
N SER A 82 6.98 -3.94 32.49
CA SER A 82 7.60 -2.84 31.73
C SER A 82 9.13 -2.87 31.74
N SER A 83 9.77 -3.63 32.63
CA SER A 83 11.23 -3.82 32.66
C SER A 83 11.72 -4.71 31.51
N VAL A 84 10.79 -5.46 30.89
CA VAL A 84 11.01 -6.25 29.69
C VAL A 84 10.33 -5.56 28.51
N SER A 85 11.16 -5.11 27.57
CA SER A 85 10.71 -4.50 26.32
C SER A 85 11.44 -5.18 25.16
N PRO A 86 10.77 -6.02 24.36
CA PRO A 86 11.36 -6.62 23.16
C PRO A 86 12.01 -5.59 22.23
N SER A 87 11.34 -4.46 21.99
CA SER A 87 11.86 -3.37 21.16
C SER A 87 13.09 -2.69 21.76
N ALA A 88 13.09 -2.35 23.05
CA ALA A 88 14.22 -1.67 23.69
C ALA A 88 15.39 -2.61 24.03
N SER A 89 15.12 -3.89 24.27
CA SER A 89 16.11 -4.90 24.66
C SER A 89 16.74 -5.60 23.45
N GLY A 90 16.45 -5.12 22.23
CA GLY A 90 17.07 -5.59 21.01
C GLY A 90 16.77 -7.06 20.68
N TRP A 91 15.57 -7.55 21.01
CA TRP A 91 15.15 -8.89 20.62
C TRP A 91 15.18 -9.01 19.09
N ASP A 92 15.64 -10.16 18.58
CA ASP A 92 15.81 -10.31 17.13
C ASP A 92 14.48 -10.30 16.38
N CYS A 93 13.39 -10.77 16.99
CA CYS A 93 12.05 -10.64 16.41
C CYS A 93 11.62 -9.17 16.32
N ALA A 94 11.90 -8.34 17.34
CA ALA A 94 11.57 -6.92 17.30
C ALA A 94 12.34 -6.19 16.19
N LYS A 95 13.64 -6.49 16.02
CA LYS A 95 14.43 -5.97 14.89
C LYS A 95 13.83 -6.38 13.55
N ARG A 96 13.44 -7.66 13.40
CA ARG A 96 12.82 -8.16 12.17
C ARG A 96 11.48 -7.50 11.87
N LEU A 97 10.69 -7.18 12.90
CA LEU A 97 9.44 -6.43 12.74
C LEU A 97 9.70 -4.95 12.39
N ASP A 98 10.69 -4.31 12.99
CA ASP A 98 11.12 -2.97 12.56
C ASP A 98 11.57 -2.97 11.09
N ASP A 99 12.37 -3.96 10.67
CA ASP A 99 12.78 -4.16 9.28
C ASP A 99 11.57 -4.34 8.34
N ALA A 100 10.57 -5.14 8.76
CA ALA A 100 9.32 -5.33 8.03
C ALA A 100 8.51 -4.03 7.92
N GLY A 101 8.47 -3.20 8.95
CA GLY A 101 7.80 -1.91 8.93
C GLY A 101 8.50 -0.89 8.03
N LEU A 102 9.82 -0.77 8.18
CA LEU A 102 10.66 0.09 7.34
C LEU A 102 10.50 -0.25 5.85
N TYR A 103 10.54 -1.53 5.51
CA TYR A 103 10.38 -1.96 4.13
C TYR A 103 8.93 -1.94 3.68
N GLY A 104 8.05 -2.62 4.41
CA GLY A 104 6.65 -2.78 4.07
C GLY A 104 5.90 -1.47 3.97
N LEU A 105 5.92 -0.66 5.03
CA LEU A 105 5.19 0.62 5.04
C LEU A 105 5.94 1.70 4.27
N LEU A 106 7.25 1.83 4.49
CA LEU A 106 8.02 2.99 4.05
C LEU A 106 8.95 2.74 2.86
N GLY A 107 9.02 1.51 2.35
CA GLY A 107 9.80 1.20 1.16
C GLY A 107 11.29 1.50 1.32
N VAL A 108 11.81 1.44 2.55
CA VAL A 108 13.23 1.67 2.87
C VAL A 108 13.81 0.47 3.60
N ARG A 109 15.13 0.38 3.57
CA ARG A 109 15.90 -0.62 4.31
C ARG A 109 16.45 -0.02 5.61
N PRO A 110 16.85 -0.87 6.58
CA PRO A 110 17.70 -0.49 7.70
C PRO A 110 19.01 0.15 7.23
N ALA A 111 19.55 1.08 8.02
CA ALA A 111 20.73 1.86 7.65
C ALA A 111 21.98 0.99 7.43
N ASN A 112 22.12 -0.08 8.21
CA ASN A 112 23.26 -1.00 8.22
C ASN A 112 23.35 -1.95 7.00
N VAL A 113 22.34 -2.01 6.13
CA VAL A 113 22.38 -2.86 4.92
C VAL A 113 23.17 -2.15 3.81
N PRO A 114 24.36 -2.63 3.40
CA PRO A 114 25.15 -1.92 2.39
C PRO A 114 24.53 -2.01 0.98
N PHE A 115 24.97 -1.15 0.05
CA PHE A 115 24.33 -1.00 -1.28
C PHE A 115 24.30 -2.32 -2.07
N GLU A 116 25.42 -3.03 -2.07
CA GLU A 116 25.59 -4.32 -2.74
C GLU A 116 24.70 -5.45 -2.17
N ALA A 117 24.25 -5.33 -0.92
CA ALA A 117 23.42 -6.34 -0.25
C ALA A 117 21.92 -6.03 -0.29
N ARG A 118 21.50 -4.91 -0.91
CA ARG A 118 20.10 -4.46 -0.87
C ARG A 118 19.15 -5.45 -1.53
N LYS A 119 19.50 -5.94 -2.72
CA LYS A 119 18.66 -6.89 -3.47
C LYS A 119 18.52 -8.22 -2.75
N SER A 120 19.62 -8.75 -2.22
CA SER A 120 19.58 -10.00 -1.45
C SER A 120 18.81 -9.83 -0.16
N TRP A 121 18.90 -8.68 0.51
CA TRP A 121 18.10 -8.37 1.69
C TRP A 121 16.60 -8.31 1.37
N VAL A 122 16.21 -7.61 0.29
CA VAL A 122 14.81 -7.53 -0.16
C VAL A 122 14.23 -8.91 -0.50
N ALA A 123 15.03 -9.80 -1.11
CA ALA A 123 14.60 -11.17 -1.40
C ALA A 123 14.49 -12.05 -0.14
N LYS A 124 15.38 -11.86 0.84
CA LYS A 124 15.45 -12.69 2.05
C LYS A 124 14.39 -12.35 3.09
N LEU A 125 14.13 -11.06 3.31
CA LEU A 125 13.19 -10.58 4.33
C LEU A 125 11.79 -11.24 4.25
N PRO A 126 11.09 -11.29 3.10
CA PRO A 126 9.76 -11.91 3.03
C PRO A 126 9.78 -13.40 3.37
N LEU A 127 10.85 -14.13 3.01
CA LEU A 127 11.01 -15.55 3.37
C LEU A 127 11.17 -15.73 4.87
N GLU A 128 12.00 -14.90 5.52
CA GLU A 128 12.17 -14.95 6.97
C GLU A 128 10.89 -14.59 7.72
N LEU A 129 10.13 -13.62 7.23
CA LEU A 129 8.86 -13.23 7.85
C LEU A 129 7.79 -14.31 7.69
N ASP A 130 7.73 -14.94 6.51
CA ASP A 130 6.79 -16.03 6.25
C ASP A 130 7.11 -17.28 7.08
N ASP A 131 8.37 -17.67 7.14
CA ASP A 131 8.82 -18.76 8.02
C ASP A 131 8.53 -18.44 9.50
N TRP A 132 8.86 -17.22 9.95
CA TRP A 132 8.64 -16.83 11.34
C TRP A 132 7.16 -16.87 11.73
N ARG A 133 6.24 -16.34 10.91
CA ARG A 133 4.80 -16.36 11.22
C ARG A 133 4.19 -17.76 11.23
N GLN A 134 4.78 -18.71 10.49
CA GLN A 134 4.33 -20.10 10.50
C GLN A 134 4.77 -20.84 11.77
N ASN A 135 5.92 -20.46 12.34
CA ASN A 135 6.53 -21.13 13.47
C ASN A 135 6.24 -20.47 14.83
N VAL A 136 5.88 -19.19 14.87
CA VAL A 136 5.58 -18.46 16.11
C VAL A 136 4.08 -18.31 16.31
N ARG A 137 3.59 -18.84 17.43
CA ARG A 137 2.19 -18.71 17.84
C ARG A 137 1.96 -17.37 18.52
N LEU A 138 1.25 -16.49 17.84
CA LEU A 138 0.85 -15.20 18.38
C LEU A 138 -0.54 -15.25 19.00
N GLY A 139 -0.76 -14.44 20.03
CA GLY A 139 -2.08 -14.24 20.63
C GLY A 139 -3.05 -13.50 19.69
N LYS A 140 -4.33 -13.51 20.07
CA LYS A 140 -5.43 -12.87 19.31
C LYS A 140 -5.24 -11.35 19.12
N ASP A 141 -4.46 -10.71 19.99
CA ASP A 141 -4.27 -9.26 20.00
C ASP A 141 -3.08 -8.82 19.13
N ALA A 142 -2.38 -9.76 18.46
CA ALA A 142 -1.22 -9.51 17.62
C ALA A 142 -1.54 -9.05 16.18
N ASN A 143 -2.69 -8.42 15.96
CA ASN A 143 -3.15 -7.99 14.62
C ASN A 143 -2.18 -7.02 13.94
N ASN A 144 -1.49 -6.20 14.73
CA ASN A 144 -0.45 -5.30 14.23
C ASN A 144 0.77 -6.05 13.66
N ILE A 145 1.18 -7.15 14.29
CA ILE A 145 2.25 -8.03 13.79
C ILE A 145 1.81 -8.73 12.50
N SER A 146 0.58 -9.21 12.42
CA SER A 146 0.08 -9.78 11.16
C SER A 146 0.08 -8.72 10.05
N LEU A 147 -0.36 -7.50 10.36
CA LEU A 147 -0.41 -6.40 9.40
C LEU A 147 0.99 -5.95 8.94
N ILE A 148 1.98 -5.85 9.83
CA ILE A 148 3.34 -5.43 9.46
C ILE A 148 4.00 -6.44 8.51
N ILE A 149 3.74 -7.74 8.72
CA ILE A 149 4.21 -8.81 7.83
C ILE A 149 3.49 -8.72 6.49
N ASP A 150 2.17 -8.58 6.49
CA ASP A 150 1.37 -8.41 5.26
C ASP A 150 1.83 -7.20 4.43
N LEU A 151 2.19 -6.09 5.09
CA LEU A 151 2.76 -4.91 4.43
C LEU A 151 4.09 -5.23 3.75
N ALA A 152 4.99 -5.95 4.43
CA ALA A 152 6.29 -6.33 3.88
C ALA A 152 6.18 -7.31 2.70
N LEU A 153 5.32 -8.33 2.82
CA LEU A 153 5.06 -9.30 1.74
C LEU A 153 4.41 -8.62 0.53
N SER A 154 3.39 -7.79 0.77
CA SER A 154 2.70 -7.03 -0.30
C SER A 154 3.63 -6.03 -0.98
N ARG A 155 4.52 -5.38 -0.22
CA ARG A 155 5.55 -4.49 -0.76
C ARG A 155 6.50 -5.23 -1.68
N HIS A 156 7.02 -6.37 -1.22
CA HIS A 156 7.90 -7.23 -2.02
C HIS A 156 7.23 -7.59 -3.35
N ALA A 157 6.00 -8.08 -3.29
CA ALA A 157 5.21 -8.40 -4.48
C ALA A 157 5.10 -7.23 -5.46
N MET A 158 4.88 -6.00 -4.98
CA MET A 158 4.82 -4.80 -5.83
C MET A 158 6.18 -4.35 -6.38
N ASP A 159 7.27 -4.57 -5.63
CA ASP A 159 8.61 -4.15 -6.02
C ASP A 159 9.22 -5.08 -7.06
N THR A 160 9.05 -6.39 -6.89
CA THR A 160 9.65 -7.42 -7.74
C THR A 160 8.69 -7.97 -8.78
N GLY A 161 7.38 -7.87 -8.54
CA GLY A 161 6.35 -8.54 -9.34
C GLY A 161 6.16 -10.01 -8.98
N LEU A 162 6.96 -10.57 -8.07
CA LEU A 162 7.04 -12.01 -7.83
C LEU A 162 6.25 -12.44 -6.58
N SER A 163 5.69 -13.64 -6.65
CA SER A 163 5.16 -14.37 -5.50
C SER A 163 6.29 -14.83 -4.57
N LEU A 164 5.93 -15.25 -3.35
CA LEU A 164 6.89 -15.81 -2.40
C LEU A 164 7.51 -17.13 -2.93
N ALA A 165 6.69 -17.99 -3.55
CA ALA A 165 7.14 -19.25 -4.13
C ALA A 165 8.17 -19.03 -5.25
N SER A 166 7.96 -17.99 -6.06
CA SER A 166 8.87 -17.55 -7.11
C SER A 166 10.19 -16.95 -6.61
N ILE A 167 10.35 -16.70 -5.30
CA ILE A 167 11.66 -16.32 -4.74
C ILE A 167 12.57 -17.55 -4.62
N THR A 168 12.01 -18.69 -4.24
CA THR A 168 12.76 -19.93 -3.96
C THR A 168 12.90 -20.86 -5.14
N ASP A 169 12.01 -20.74 -6.12
CA ASP A 169 11.98 -21.58 -7.33
C ASP A 169 12.14 -20.69 -8.57
N GLU A 170 13.31 -20.75 -9.20
CA GLU A 170 13.65 -19.94 -10.37
C GLU A 170 12.83 -20.31 -11.62
N ASP A 171 12.26 -21.50 -11.66
CA ASP A 171 11.42 -21.97 -12.77
C ASP A 171 9.95 -21.49 -12.63
N LEU A 172 9.55 -21.04 -11.44
CA LEU A 172 8.23 -20.49 -11.16
C LEU A 172 8.22 -18.97 -11.31
N ASN A 173 7.49 -18.47 -12.31
CA ASN A 173 7.28 -17.04 -12.52
C ASN A 173 5.82 -16.63 -12.24
N GLU A 174 5.38 -16.80 -11.00
CA GLU A 174 4.03 -16.42 -10.56
C GLU A 174 4.00 -14.99 -10.03
N GLU A 175 3.00 -14.22 -10.46
CA GLU A 175 2.84 -12.84 -10.00
C GLU A 175 2.58 -12.78 -8.49
N GLY A 176 3.19 -11.83 -7.79
CA GLY A 176 2.90 -11.58 -6.38
C GLY A 176 1.48 -11.05 -6.13
N GLU A 177 1.07 -11.04 -4.86
CA GLU A 177 -0.24 -10.55 -4.43
C GLU A 177 -0.13 -9.53 -3.30
N VAL A 178 -1.17 -8.70 -3.19
CA VAL A 178 -1.30 -7.68 -2.15
C VAL A 178 -2.56 -7.96 -1.34
N SER A 179 -2.40 -8.04 -0.01
CA SER A 179 -3.52 -8.30 0.89
C SER A 179 -4.42 -7.07 1.04
N VAL A 180 -5.71 -7.29 1.34
CA VAL A 180 -6.67 -6.18 1.57
C VAL A 180 -6.25 -5.27 2.73
N PRO A 181 -5.78 -5.79 3.88
CA PRO A 181 -5.29 -4.93 4.97
C PRO A 181 -4.10 -4.06 4.54
N ALA A 182 -3.12 -4.64 3.83
CA ALA A 182 -1.97 -3.88 3.32
C ALA A 182 -2.39 -2.80 2.30
N LEU A 183 -3.27 -3.16 1.36
CA LEU A 183 -3.78 -2.22 0.35
C LEU A 183 -4.56 -1.05 0.97
N ALA A 184 -5.32 -1.32 2.04
CA ALA A 184 -6.06 -0.31 2.78
C ALA A 184 -5.10 0.72 3.42
N VAL A 185 -4.04 0.24 4.08
CA VAL A 185 -2.99 1.09 4.67
C VAL A 185 -2.26 1.89 3.58
N PHE A 186 -1.81 1.24 2.50
CA PHE A 186 -1.13 1.92 1.39
C PHE A 186 -2.01 2.97 0.70
N GLY A 187 -3.30 2.68 0.59
CA GLY A 187 -4.28 3.55 -0.05
C GLY A 187 -4.82 4.67 0.83
N GLY A 188 -4.56 4.64 2.14
CA GLY A 188 -5.12 5.58 3.10
C GLY A 188 -6.65 5.47 3.25
N VAL A 189 -7.20 4.26 3.12
CA VAL A 189 -8.65 4.00 3.16
C VAL A 189 -8.98 2.81 4.06
N SER A 190 -10.24 2.60 4.40
CA SER A 190 -10.66 1.41 5.16
C SER A 190 -10.66 0.16 4.30
N GLU A 191 -10.48 -1.02 4.91
CA GLU A 191 -10.63 -2.31 4.22
C GLU A 191 -12.02 -2.48 3.60
N GLY A 192 -13.07 -1.98 4.27
CA GLY A 192 -14.43 -1.97 3.72
C GLY A 192 -14.53 -1.18 2.41
N ARG A 193 -13.80 -0.05 2.29
CA ARG A 193 -13.73 0.70 1.03
C ARG A 193 -13.04 -0.12 -0.06
N ILE A 194 -11.96 -0.84 0.25
CA ILE A 194 -11.31 -1.75 -0.71
C ILE A 194 -12.28 -2.85 -1.16
N ARG A 195 -12.99 -3.50 -0.23
CA ARG A 195 -13.99 -4.55 -0.56
C ARG A 195 -15.12 -4.04 -1.45
N ASN A 196 -15.55 -2.79 -1.25
CA ASN A 196 -16.55 -2.16 -2.11
C ASN A 196 -16.02 -1.91 -3.52
N VAL A 197 -14.78 -1.41 -3.64
CA VAL A 197 -14.11 -1.21 -4.93
C VAL A 197 -13.93 -2.54 -5.68
N LEU A 198 -13.56 -3.60 -4.96
CA LEU A 198 -13.43 -4.94 -5.53
C LEU A 198 -14.78 -5.59 -5.90
N SER A 199 -15.89 -5.11 -5.34
CA SER A 199 -17.23 -5.61 -5.64
C SER A 199 -17.90 -4.83 -6.78
N SER A 200 -17.56 -3.55 -6.98
CA SER A 200 -18.15 -2.74 -8.04
C SER A 200 -17.60 -3.06 -9.44
N GLY A 201 -16.37 -3.59 -9.53
CA GLY A 201 -15.72 -3.92 -10.81
C GLY A 201 -15.26 -2.70 -11.63
N GLU A 202 -15.50 -1.48 -11.14
CA GLU A 202 -15.17 -0.22 -11.82
C GLU A 202 -13.72 0.25 -11.60
N SER A 203 -12.84 -0.62 -11.09
CA SER A 203 -11.46 -0.28 -10.74
C SER A 203 -10.45 -1.10 -11.51
N CYS A 204 -9.22 -0.60 -11.60
CA CYS A 204 -8.09 -1.34 -12.17
C CYS A 204 -7.64 -2.52 -11.29
N LEU A 205 -8.16 -2.68 -10.06
CA LEU A 205 -7.79 -3.78 -9.16
C LEU A 205 -8.28 -5.13 -9.70
N VAL A 206 -7.35 -6.06 -9.88
CA VAL A 206 -7.62 -7.42 -10.34
C VAL A 206 -7.52 -8.36 -9.16
N ARG A 207 -8.59 -9.12 -8.87
CA ARG A 207 -8.57 -10.11 -7.79
C ARG A 207 -7.62 -11.26 -8.14
N LYS A 208 -6.84 -11.69 -7.15
CA LYS A 208 -6.17 -12.99 -7.14
C LYS A 208 -6.93 -13.94 -6.20
N SER A 209 -6.41 -15.13 -5.92
CA SER A 209 -7.04 -16.12 -5.03
C SER A 209 -7.59 -15.52 -3.75
N GLY A 210 -8.83 -15.88 -3.38
CA GLY A 210 -9.50 -15.40 -2.18
C GLY A 210 -9.88 -13.91 -2.25
N GLN A 211 -9.33 -13.10 -1.33
CA GLN A 211 -9.60 -11.65 -1.22
C GLN A 211 -8.40 -10.77 -1.63
N ALA A 212 -7.25 -11.34 -2.01
CA ALA A 212 -6.08 -10.58 -2.43
C ALA A 212 -6.24 -9.99 -3.83
N VAL A 213 -5.37 -9.05 -4.19
CA VAL A 213 -5.28 -8.49 -5.55
C VAL A 213 -3.90 -8.75 -6.14
N THR A 214 -3.79 -8.71 -7.47
CA THR A 214 -2.49 -8.85 -8.14
C THR A 214 -1.59 -7.64 -7.82
N ALA A 215 -0.29 -7.88 -7.69
CA ALA A 215 0.68 -6.83 -7.37
C ALA A 215 0.69 -5.70 -8.41
N SER A 216 0.57 -6.02 -9.70
CA SER A 216 0.56 -5.02 -10.77
C SER A 216 -0.65 -4.10 -10.67
N SER A 217 -1.83 -4.66 -10.43
CA SER A 217 -3.07 -3.88 -10.32
C SER A 217 -3.10 -3.00 -9.07
N ALA A 218 -2.55 -3.49 -7.95
CA ALA A 218 -2.38 -2.69 -6.74
C ALA A 218 -1.44 -1.51 -6.98
N LYS A 219 -0.29 -1.74 -7.62
CA LYS A 219 0.70 -0.70 -7.93
C LYS A 219 0.12 0.39 -8.83
N GLU A 220 -0.71 0.02 -9.80
CA GLU A 220 -1.45 0.96 -10.65
C GLU A 220 -2.45 1.78 -9.82
N TRP A 221 -3.25 1.13 -8.97
CA TRP A 221 -4.25 1.79 -8.13
C TRP A 221 -3.65 2.75 -7.08
N LEU A 222 -2.44 2.46 -6.61
CA LEU A 222 -1.68 3.27 -5.66
C LEU A 222 -0.92 4.42 -6.33
N ALA A 223 -0.77 4.39 -7.66
CA ALA A 223 0.01 5.39 -8.38
C ALA A 223 -0.53 6.81 -8.14
N GLY A 224 0.34 7.69 -7.64
CA GLY A 224 0.01 9.10 -7.41
C GLY A 224 -0.79 9.39 -6.14
N ARG A 225 -1.09 8.39 -5.29
CA ARG A 225 -1.67 8.63 -3.96
C ARG A 225 -0.65 9.28 -3.04
N LYS A 226 -1.10 10.26 -2.24
CA LYS A 226 -0.23 11.01 -1.31
C LYS A 226 0.12 10.21 -0.06
N GLU A 227 -0.68 9.19 0.26
CA GLU A 227 -0.50 8.29 1.40
C GLU A 227 0.52 7.18 1.11
N PHE A 228 0.79 6.91 -0.18
CA PHE A 228 1.64 5.81 -0.60
C PHE A 228 3.13 6.20 -0.63
N TYR A 229 3.93 5.52 0.19
CA TYR A 229 5.39 5.60 0.16
C TYR A 229 5.93 4.69 -0.96
N GLN A 230 6.45 5.30 -2.03
CA GLN A 230 7.14 4.55 -3.09
C GLN A 230 8.46 4.00 -2.56
N SER A 231 8.80 2.78 -2.95
CA SER A 231 10.05 2.13 -2.58
C SER A 231 11.26 2.92 -3.08
N ILE A 232 12.19 3.19 -2.16
CA ILE A 232 13.46 3.88 -2.41
C ILE A 232 14.64 3.13 -1.78
N TRP A 233 14.45 1.87 -1.40
CA TRP A 233 15.49 1.04 -0.79
C TRP A 233 16.73 0.88 -1.68
N ASP A 234 16.57 1.01 -3.01
CA ASP A 234 17.67 0.98 -3.99
C ASP A 234 18.29 2.35 -4.30
N LEU A 235 17.72 3.45 -3.77
CA LEU A 235 18.30 4.79 -3.96
C LEU A 235 19.46 5.05 -2.98
N PRO A 236 20.46 5.85 -3.36
CA PRO A 236 21.45 6.37 -2.43
C PRO A 236 20.81 7.14 -1.25
N GLU A 237 21.46 7.12 -0.08
CA GLU A 237 20.89 7.58 1.20
C GLU A 237 20.38 9.04 1.21
N GLY A 238 21.06 9.92 0.47
CA GLY A 238 20.74 11.35 0.37
C GLY A 238 19.73 11.69 -0.72
N GLU A 239 19.37 10.71 -1.56
CA GLU A 239 18.50 10.96 -2.69
C GLU A 239 17.04 10.93 -2.28
N LYS A 240 16.27 11.83 -2.89
CA LYS A 240 14.81 11.84 -2.79
C LYS A 240 14.24 11.09 -3.99
N PRO A 241 13.11 10.39 -3.82
CA PRO A 241 12.44 9.81 -4.97
C PRO A 241 12.12 10.92 -5.97
N GLU A 242 12.58 10.76 -7.22
CA GLU A 242 12.17 11.68 -8.27
C GLU A 242 10.64 11.60 -8.40
N PRO A 243 9.93 12.73 -8.39
CA PRO A 243 8.52 12.71 -8.71
C PRO A 243 8.42 12.16 -10.13
N LYS A 244 7.81 10.97 -10.29
CA LYS A 244 7.52 10.43 -11.62
C LYS A 244 6.91 11.56 -12.44
N ALA A 245 7.66 12.06 -13.41
CA ALA A 245 7.11 13.00 -14.37
C ALA A 245 5.86 12.31 -14.91
N ARG A 246 4.69 12.94 -14.75
CA ARG A 246 3.51 12.45 -15.46
C ARG A 246 3.96 12.31 -16.90
N ASN A 247 3.89 11.11 -17.47
CA ASN A 247 4.28 10.93 -18.86
C ASN A 247 3.29 11.76 -19.69
N PHE A 248 3.68 12.98 -20.04
CA PHE A 248 2.91 13.87 -20.90
C PHE A 248 3.02 13.43 -22.36
N SER A 249 3.56 12.23 -22.63
CA SER A 249 3.65 11.63 -23.96
C SER A 249 2.30 11.21 -24.53
N GLY A 250 1.25 11.12 -23.69
CA GLY A 250 -0.12 10.95 -24.15
C GLY A 250 -0.64 12.26 -24.73
N GLU A 251 -1.16 12.20 -25.97
CA GLU A 251 -1.82 13.34 -26.61
C GLU A 251 -2.97 13.82 -25.71
N VAL A 252 -2.84 15.02 -25.14
CA VAL A 252 -3.80 15.56 -24.19
C VAL A 252 -5.00 16.12 -24.95
N LEU A 253 -6.21 15.67 -24.59
CA LEU A 253 -7.45 16.24 -25.13
C LEU A 253 -8.15 17.07 -24.06
N PHE A 254 -8.54 18.30 -24.44
CA PHE A 254 -9.43 19.12 -23.63
C PHE A 254 -10.85 18.93 -24.16
N VAL A 255 -11.73 18.34 -23.34
CA VAL A 255 -13.13 18.09 -23.69
C VAL A 255 -14.06 19.01 -22.88
N PRO A 256 -15.17 19.48 -23.48
CA PRO A 256 -16.12 20.31 -22.77
C PRO A 256 -16.92 19.49 -21.75
N VAL A 257 -17.26 20.14 -20.63
CA VAL A 257 -18.05 19.62 -19.52
C VAL A 257 -19.33 20.42 -19.39
N ALA A 258 -20.49 19.76 -19.38
CA ALA A 258 -21.77 20.41 -19.15
C ALA A 258 -22.00 20.71 -17.65
N SER A 259 -23.03 21.48 -17.33
CA SER A 259 -23.34 21.86 -15.94
C SER A 259 -23.63 20.68 -15.00
N ASP A 260 -24.02 19.53 -15.55
CA ASP A 260 -24.29 18.32 -14.78
C ASP A 260 -23.08 17.38 -14.67
N GLY A 261 -21.90 17.84 -15.09
CA GLY A 261 -20.65 17.08 -15.03
C GLY A 261 -20.41 16.13 -16.21
N SER A 262 -21.37 16.00 -17.13
CA SER A 262 -21.19 15.16 -18.32
C SER A 262 -20.19 15.76 -19.31
N THR A 263 -19.42 14.90 -19.96
CA THR A 263 -18.35 15.32 -20.89
C THR A 263 -18.63 14.87 -22.31
N PHE A 264 -18.13 15.62 -23.29
CA PHE A 264 -18.07 15.12 -24.67
C PHE A 264 -17.00 14.01 -24.76
N ASN A 265 -17.41 12.78 -25.09
CA ASN A 265 -16.54 11.61 -25.15
C ASN A 265 -16.83 10.75 -26.41
N PRO A 266 -15.95 9.78 -26.77
CA PRO A 266 -16.12 8.95 -27.96
C PRO A 266 -17.40 8.09 -28.00
N GLU A 267 -18.02 7.83 -26.85
CA GLU A 267 -19.24 7.00 -26.76
C GLU A 267 -20.50 7.75 -27.20
N LEU A 268 -20.43 9.08 -27.39
CA LEU A 268 -21.56 9.90 -27.84
C LEU A 268 -21.83 9.81 -29.35
N LYS A 269 -21.24 8.84 -30.05
CA LYS A 269 -21.48 8.60 -31.47
C LYS A 269 -22.87 7.99 -31.67
N HIS A 270 -23.79 8.74 -32.28
CA HIS A 270 -25.15 8.29 -32.55
C HIS A 270 -25.37 8.06 -34.03
N LYS A 271 -25.88 6.88 -34.41
CA LYS A 271 -26.09 6.49 -35.83
C LYS A 271 -24.85 6.74 -36.70
N GLY A 272 -23.66 6.47 -36.13
CA GLY A 272 -22.39 6.63 -36.83
C GLY A 272 -21.85 8.07 -36.91
N LYS A 273 -22.51 9.07 -36.30
CA LYS A 273 -22.08 10.47 -36.35
C LYS A 273 -22.06 11.13 -34.97
N TYR A 274 -21.18 12.11 -34.79
CA TYR A 274 -21.21 13.06 -33.68
C TYR A 274 -21.96 14.31 -34.11
N THR A 275 -22.89 14.79 -33.30
CA THR A 275 -23.68 15.99 -33.60
C THR A 275 -23.34 17.11 -32.63
N VAL A 276 -22.82 18.22 -33.15
CA VAL A 276 -22.37 19.39 -32.38
C VAL A 276 -22.98 20.67 -32.94
N GLY A 277 -23.09 21.72 -32.14
CA GLY A 277 -23.68 23.00 -32.53
C GLY A 277 -24.97 23.34 -31.77
N ALA A 278 -25.42 24.58 -31.95
CA ALA A 278 -26.68 25.04 -31.38
C ALA A 278 -27.89 24.39 -32.06
N LYS A 279 -29.05 24.40 -31.39
CA LYS A 279 -30.30 23.90 -31.97
C LYS A 279 -30.61 24.67 -33.26
N GLY A 280 -30.79 23.96 -34.37
CA GLY A 280 -31.03 24.51 -35.71
C GLY A 280 -29.76 24.85 -36.50
N GLN A 281 -28.58 24.68 -35.90
CA GLN A 281 -27.27 24.88 -36.53
C GLN A 281 -26.34 23.69 -36.24
N GLU A 282 -26.93 22.49 -36.08
CA GLU A 282 -26.16 21.28 -35.80
C GLU A 282 -25.33 20.84 -37.02
N ILE A 283 -24.07 20.52 -36.77
CA ILE A 283 -23.12 19.96 -37.73
C ILE A 283 -22.79 18.52 -37.30
N GLN A 284 -22.75 17.62 -38.27
CA GLN A 284 -22.44 16.21 -38.05
C GLN A 284 -21.02 15.87 -38.51
N PHE A 285 -20.32 15.07 -37.71
CA PHE A 285 -18.95 14.63 -37.96
C PHE A 285 -18.84 13.11 -37.84
N ASP A 286 -17.99 12.49 -38.66
CA ASP A 286 -17.71 11.04 -38.60
C ASP A 286 -16.71 10.69 -37.51
N GLN A 287 -15.72 11.55 -37.33
CA GLN A 287 -14.61 11.34 -36.41
C GLN A 287 -14.79 12.18 -35.15
N PHE A 288 -14.41 11.59 -34.01
CA PHE A 288 -14.47 12.25 -32.71
C PHE A 288 -13.60 13.51 -32.70
N GLN A 289 -12.41 13.42 -33.28
CA GLN A 289 -11.45 14.52 -33.28
C GLN A 289 -11.97 15.74 -34.05
N ASP A 290 -12.64 15.54 -35.18
CA ASP A 290 -13.21 16.63 -35.98
C ASP A 290 -14.36 17.32 -35.22
N ALA A 291 -15.20 16.54 -34.55
CA ALA A 291 -16.27 17.04 -33.71
C ALA A 291 -15.71 17.84 -32.51
N LEU A 292 -14.65 17.33 -31.87
CA LEU A 292 -13.99 18.01 -30.75
C LEU A 292 -13.33 19.32 -31.21
N ASN A 293 -12.63 19.30 -32.35
CA ASN A 293 -12.03 20.49 -32.95
C ASN A 293 -13.09 21.55 -33.29
N ALA A 294 -14.28 21.13 -33.74
CA ALA A 294 -15.40 22.03 -33.98
C ALA A 294 -15.93 22.64 -32.67
N LEU A 295 -16.10 21.84 -31.62
CA LEU A 295 -16.54 22.31 -30.29
C LEU A 295 -15.57 23.33 -29.68
N GLN A 296 -14.26 23.11 -29.83
CA GLN A 296 -13.21 24.04 -29.34
C GLN A 296 -13.23 25.41 -30.04
N LYS A 297 -13.75 25.48 -31.26
CA LYS A 297 -13.90 26.73 -32.02
C LYS A 297 -15.21 27.46 -31.72
N MET A 298 -16.15 26.84 -30.99
CA MET A 298 -17.41 27.46 -30.63
C MET A 298 -17.25 28.37 -29.41
N SER A 299 -17.86 29.56 -29.45
CA SER A 299 -17.94 30.44 -28.27
C SER A 299 -18.66 29.80 -27.08
N THR A 300 -19.60 28.90 -27.35
CA THR A 300 -20.19 28.01 -26.36
C THR A 300 -20.28 26.61 -26.98
N PRO A 301 -19.46 25.65 -26.55
CA PRO A 301 -19.49 24.30 -27.08
C PRO A 301 -20.85 23.66 -26.80
N ARG A 302 -21.49 23.10 -27.83
CA ARG A 302 -22.80 22.44 -27.71
C ARG A 302 -22.79 21.12 -28.43
N TRP A 303 -23.29 20.06 -27.80
CA TRP A 303 -23.31 18.72 -28.40
C TRP A 303 -24.55 17.93 -27.98
N ARG A 304 -24.88 16.89 -28.73
CA ARG A 304 -25.95 15.95 -28.36
C ARG A 304 -25.43 14.82 -27.48
N ARG A 305 -26.22 14.45 -26.48
CA ARG A 305 -26.04 13.23 -25.66
C ARG A 305 -27.39 12.69 -25.19
N PRO A 306 -27.50 11.42 -24.78
CA PRO A 306 -28.69 10.92 -24.11
C PRO A 306 -28.84 11.55 -22.71
N ASN A 307 -30.08 11.82 -22.30
CA ASN A 307 -30.44 12.15 -20.93
C ASN A 307 -30.75 10.87 -20.13
N ALA A 308 -31.10 11.00 -18.85
CA ALA A 308 -31.43 9.86 -17.98
C ALA A 308 -32.59 8.98 -18.50
N ALA A 309 -33.47 9.53 -19.35
CA ALA A 309 -34.57 8.80 -19.98
C ALA A 309 -34.20 8.25 -21.38
N GLY A 310 -32.93 8.30 -21.78
CA GLY A 310 -32.45 7.84 -23.09
C GLY A 310 -32.73 8.78 -24.26
N ASN A 311 -33.38 9.93 -24.02
CA ASN A 311 -33.67 10.91 -25.07
C ASN A 311 -32.44 11.76 -25.38
N TRP A 312 -32.15 11.96 -26.67
CA TRP A 312 -31.00 12.73 -27.11
C TRP A 312 -31.29 14.23 -27.09
N CYS A 313 -30.58 14.96 -26.23
CA CYS A 313 -30.73 16.39 -26.05
C CYS A 313 -29.41 17.13 -26.32
N ILE A 314 -29.51 18.40 -26.71
CA ILE A 314 -28.35 19.29 -26.80
C ILE A 314 -28.02 19.81 -25.41
N VAL A 315 -26.75 19.72 -25.03
CA VAL A 315 -26.20 20.36 -23.83
C VAL A 315 -25.19 21.43 -24.21
N SER A 316 -24.94 22.36 -23.29
CA SER A 316 -23.91 23.40 -23.43
C SER A 316 -22.79 23.14 -22.45
N GLY A 317 -21.55 23.22 -22.91
CA GLY A 317 -20.38 23.16 -22.06
C GLY A 317 -20.23 24.44 -21.24
N ARG A 318 -19.90 24.25 -19.97
CA ARG A 318 -19.64 25.29 -18.98
C ARG A 318 -18.18 25.33 -18.54
N ASP A 319 -17.48 24.21 -18.67
CA ASP A 319 -16.07 24.06 -18.28
C ASP A 319 -15.33 23.15 -19.26
N TRP A 320 -14.01 23.03 -19.10
CA TRP A 320 -13.14 22.17 -19.90
C TRP A 320 -12.38 21.21 -18.98
N LYS A 321 -12.48 19.91 -19.27
CA LYS A 321 -11.75 18.87 -18.56
C LYS A 321 -10.61 18.36 -19.41
N ARG A 322 -9.42 18.33 -18.82
CA ARG A 322 -8.26 17.65 -19.37
C ARG A 322 -8.45 16.15 -19.22
N ILE A 323 -8.44 15.42 -20.34
CA ILE A 323 -8.46 13.96 -20.36
C ILE A 323 -7.25 13.42 -21.10
N GLU A 324 -6.80 12.24 -20.70
CA GLU A 324 -5.74 11.51 -21.39
C GLU A 324 -6.38 10.65 -22.49
N LYS A 325 -5.82 10.71 -23.70
CA LYS A 325 -6.24 9.85 -24.81
C LYS A 325 -5.87 8.42 -24.45
N LYS A 326 -6.89 7.57 -24.24
CA LYS A 326 -6.73 6.12 -24.13
C LYS A 326 -6.48 5.51 -25.50
#